data_AF-A0A1I8GW48-F1
#
_entry.id   AF-A0A1I8GW48-F1
#
_cell.length_a   1.000
_cell.length_b   1.000
_cell.length_c   1.000
_cell.angle_alpha   90.00
_cell.angle_beta   90.00
_cell.angle_gamma   90.00
#
_symmetry.space_group_name_H-M   'P 1'
#
loop_
_entity.id
_entity.type
_entity.pdbx_description
1 polymer ?
#
loop_
_entity_poly.entity_id
_entity_poly.type
_entity_poly.pdbx_seq_one_letter_code
_entity_poly.pdbx_strand_id
1 'polypeptide(L)'
;SMLSESDRLVAYTVAAASPTGSVGTGPSGRRHCIVLPDGAGGGGGRLYGRLKRLVKEQRRSALARRQAAYLAEVRAALNQRMRPGELRARLAGMRERLDDPDLLSTEVLLTTLLAYRKAQDYSGMVTLIEHVGEQYNSSEGVQYYYAFALNRRNLPGDRQRALQVASAALEAADRPVPSLLALLGRIYKDLFTDSDCQDKETLSLSLHWCVLASGPPNHLD
;
A
#
# COMPACT_ATOMS: atom_id res chain seq x y z
N SER A 1 -5.47 -22.52 -23.99
CA SER A 1 -5.26 -21.40 -23.06
C SER A 1 -6.35 -21.43 -22.00
N MET A 2 -5.98 -21.49 -20.72
CA MET A 2 -6.94 -21.47 -19.61
C MET A 2 -7.53 -20.05 -19.52
N LEU A 3 -8.84 -19.91 -19.75
CA LEU A 3 -9.56 -18.65 -19.56
C LEU A 3 -9.44 -18.17 -18.11
N SER A 4 -9.34 -16.86 -17.91
CA SER A 4 -9.31 -16.28 -16.56
C SER A 4 -10.60 -16.61 -15.81
N GLU A 5 -10.55 -16.69 -14.48
CA GLU A 5 -11.70 -17.03 -13.66
C GLU A 5 -12.87 -16.04 -13.85
N SER A 6 -12.55 -14.78 -14.18
CA SER A 6 -13.48 -13.75 -14.65
C SER A 6 -14.24 -14.14 -15.92
N ASP A 7 -13.54 -14.70 -16.91
CA ASP A 7 -14.14 -15.09 -18.18
C ASP A 7 -15.01 -16.35 -18.02
N ARG A 8 -14.64 -17.24 -17.07
CA ARG A 8 -15.44 -18.41 -16.71
C ARG A 8 -16.78 -18.00 -16.08
N LEU A 9 -16.78 -17.11 -15.08
CA LEU A 9 -17.99 -16.71 -14.36
C LEU A 9 -18.99 -15.97 -15.28
N VAL A 10 -18.47 -15.16 -16.21
CA VAL A 10 -19.27 -14.44 -17.21
C VAL A 10 -19.80 -15.39 -18.29
N ALA A 11 -19.02 -16.39 -18.71
CA ALA A 11 -19.48 -17.41 -19.65
C ALA A 11 -20.64 -18.24 -19.07
N TYR A 12 -20.57 -18.62 -17.80
CA TYR A 12 -21.63 -19.40 -17.13
C TYR A 12 -22.95 -18.62 -17.00
N THR A 13 -22.90 -17.31 -16.74
CA THR A 13 -24.10 -16.48 -16.57
C THR A 13 -24.77 -16.12 -17.91
N VAL A 14 -23.99 -15.95 -18.98
CA VAL A 14 -24.53 -15.70 -20.33
C VAL A 14 -25.18 -16.97 -20.92
N ALA A 15 -24.62 -18.15 -20.63
CA ALA A 15 -25.19 -19.44 -21.07
C ALA A 15 -26.59 -19.72 -20.50
N ALA A 16 -26.91 -19.20 -19.31
CA ALA A 16 -28.22 -19.36 -18.69
C ALA A 16 -29.30 -18.43 -19.28
N ALA A 17 -28.93 -17.45 -20.13
CA ALA A 17 -29.81 -16.36 -20.55
C ALA A 17 -30.09 -16.31 -22.07
N SER A 18 -29.77 -17.35 -22.86
CA SER A 18 -30.05 -17.37 -24.30
C SER A 18 -30.62 -18.71 -24.76
N PRO A 19 -31.85 -18.76 -25.30
CA PRO A 19 -32.44 -19.99 -25.83
C PRO A 19 -32.01 -20.33 -27.28
N THR A 20 -31.03 -19.63 -27.84
CA THR A 20 -30.56 -19.85 -29.22
C THR A 20 -29.03 -19.89 -29.27
N GLY A 21 -28.44 -21.05 -28.99
CA GLY A 21 -27.04 -21.32 -29.27
C GLY A 21 -26.95 -22.56 -30.16
N SER A 22 -26.26 -22.47 -31.29
CA SER A 22 -25.95 -23.64 -32.11
C SER A 22 -24.93 -24.51 -31.35
N VAL A 23 -25.26 -25.79 -31.22
CA VAL A 23 -24.45 -26.79 -30.50
C VAL A 23 -23.41 -27.35 -31.48
N GLY A 24 -22.16 -26.92 -31.36
CA GLY A 24 -21.03 -27.54 -32.04
C GLY A 24 -20.38 -28.63 -31.16
N THR A 25 -20.30 -29.85 -31.66
CA THR A 25 -19.64 -30.99 -31.00
C THR A 25 -18.14 -30.99 -31.32
N GLY A 26 -17.30 -30.77 -30.30
CA GLY A 26 -15.87 -31.02 -30.38
C GLY A 26 -15.55 -32.53 -30.28
N PRO A 27 -14.36 -32.98 -30.73
CA PRO A 27 -14.02 -34.40 -30.89
C PRO A 27 -13.83 -35.19 -29.58
N SER A 28 -14.19 -34.65 -28.40
CA SER A 28 -14.09 -35.36 -27.11
C SER A 28 -15.40 -35.43 -26.31
N GLY A 29 -16.55 -35.13 -26.91
CA GLY A 29 -17.86 -35.38 -26.29
C GLY A 29 -18.20 -34.52 -25.06
N ARG A 30 -17.34 -33.60 -24.64
CA ARG A 30 -17.66 -32.60 -23.60
C ARG A 30 -18.31 -31.37 -24.24
N ARG A 31 -19.53 -31.05 -23.80
CA ARG A 31 -20.24 -29.80 -24.15
C ARG A 31 -19.47 -28.62 -23.60
N HIS A 32 -18.65 -27.97 -24.43
CA HIS A 32 -18.07 -26.67 -24.12
C HIS A 32 -18.76 -25.63 -25.00
N CYS A 33 -19.54 -24.75 -24.39
CA CYS A 33 -20.08 -23.57 -25.06
C CYS A 33 -18.93 -22.57 -25.22
N ILE A 34 -18.25 -22.58 -26.37
CA ILE A 34 -17.28 -21.55 -26.71
C ILE A 34 -18.09 -20.38 -27.29
N VAL A 35 -18.28 -19.33 -26.50
CA VAL A 35 -18.80 -18.05 -27.03
C VAL A 35 -17.65 -17.41 -27.80
N LEU A 36 -17.61 -17.63 -29.11
CA LEU A 36 -16.74 -16.88 -30.01
C LEU A 36 -17.24 -15.42 -30.08
N PRO A 37 -16.34 -14.43 -30.12
CA PRO A 37 -16.74 -13.05 -30.35
C PRO A 37 -17.11 -12.94 -31.83
N ASP A 38 -18.39 -13.11 -32.16
CA ASP A 38 -18.86 -12.89 -33.53
C ASP A 38 -18.65 -11.42 -33.91
N GLY A 39 -17.87 -11.25 -34.97
CA GLY A 39 -17.72 -9.99 -35.66
C GLY A 39 -19.06 -9.50 -36.21
N ALA A 40 -19.18 -8.18 -36.25
CA ALA A 40 -20.16 -7.42 -37.03
C ALA A 40 -21.65 -7.63 -36.68
N GLY A 41 -22.20 -6.67 -35.91
CA GLY A 41 -23.55 -6.17 -36.15
C GLY A 41 -24.73 -6.99 -35.61
N GLY A 42 -24.88 -7.11 -34.29
CA GLY A 42 -26.10 -7.67 -33.69
C GLY A 42 -26.22 -7.39 -32.19
N GLY A 43 -27.45 -7.25 -31.68
CA GLY A 43 -27.76 -6.81 -30.31
C GLY A 43 -27.05 -7.57 -29.17
N GLY A 44 -26.55 -8.79 -29.42
CA GLY A 44 -25.76 -9.58 -28.46
C GLY A 44 -24.44 -8.93 -28.04
N GLY A 45 -23.73 -8.26 -28.94
CA GLY A 45 -22.49 -7.53 -28.61
C GLY A 45 -22.73 -6.35 -27.67
N ARG A 46 -23.90 -5.69 -27.79
CA ARG A 46 -24.31 -4.59 -26.90
C ARG A 46 -24.69 -5.09 -25.50
N LEU A 47 -25.36 -6.23 -25.40
CA LEU A 47 -25.72 -6.84 -24.11
C LEU A 47 -24.50 -7.37 -23.36
N TYR A 48 -23.60 -8.09 -24.04
CA TYR A 48 -22.35 -8.55 -23.45
C TYR A 48 -21.48 -7.37 -22.98
N GLY A 49 -21.37 -6.31 -23.78
CA GLY A 49 -20.68 -5.08 -23.39
C GLY A 49 -21.29 -4.39 -22.17
N ARG A 50 -22.63 -4.36 -22.07
CA ARG A 50 -23.35 -3.81 -20.91
C ARG A 50 -23.13 -4.66 -19.66
N LEU A 51 -23.26 -5.99 -19.75
CA LEU A 51 -23.05 -6.90 -18.63
C LEU A 51 -21.60 -6.81 -18.11
N LYS A 52 -20.61 -6.83 -19.01
CA LYS A 52 -19.19 -6.66 -18.66
C LYS A 52 -18.93 -5.35 -17.92
N ARG A 53 -19.62 -4.27 -18.30
CA ARG A 53 -19.53 -2.96 -17.60
C ARG A 53 -20.11 -3.05 -16.19
N LEU A 54 -21.32 -3.59 -16.04
CA LEU A 54 -21.99 -3.74 -14.74
C LEU A 54 -21.18 -4.60 -13.76
N VAL A 55 -20.61 -5.72 -14.24
CA VAL A 55 -19.75 -6.57 -13.40
C VAL A 55 -18.50 -5.81 -12.94
N LYS A 56 -17.86 -5.06 -13.83
CA LYS A 56 -16.68 -4.23 -13.48
C LYS A 56 -17.04 -3.15 -12.46
N GLU A 57 -18.16 -2.47 -12.65
CA GLU A 57 -18.65 -1.45 -11.73
C GLU A 57 -18.98 -2.02 -10.35
N GLN A 58 -19.67 -3.17 -10.31
CA GLN A 58 -19.96 -3.84 -9.05
C GLN A 58 -18.70 -4.27 -8.31
N ARG A 59 -17.68 -4.79 -9.03
CA ARG A 59 -16.37 -5.13 -8.44
C ARG A 59 -15.67 -3.90 -7.87
N ARG A 60 -15.64 -2.78 -8.59
CA ARG A 60 -15.06 -1.51 -8.10
C ARG A 60 -15.78 -1.02 -6.85
N SER A 61 -17.11 -1.00 -6.86
CA SER A 61 -17.92 -0.60 -5.73
C SER A 61 -17.75 -1.52 -4.52
N ALA A 62 -17.65 -2.84 -4.75
CA ALA A 62 -17.37 -3.80 -3.69
C ALA A 62 -15.98 -3.61 -3.10
N LEU A 63 -14.96 -3.39 -3.93
CA LEU A 63 -13.60 -3.10 -3.46
C LEU A 63 -13.54 -1.81 -2.64
N ALA A 64 -14.15 -0.72 -3.13
CA ALA A 64 -14.20 0.54 -2.41
C ALA A 64 -14.86 0.39 -1.02
N ARG A 65 -15.94 -0.39 -0.91
CA ARG A 65 -16.56 -0.69 0.39
C ARG A 65 -15.64 -1.49 1.31
N ARG A 66 -14.92 -2.49 0.78
CA ARG A 66 -13.95 -3.27 1.57
C ARG A 66 -12.80 -2.41 2.09
N GLN A 67 -12.25 -1.54 1.25
CA GLN A 67 -11.20 -0.57 1.63
C GLN A 67 -11.72 0.42 2.68
N ALA A 68 -12.91 0.99 2.48
CA ALA A 68 -13.52 1.91 3.43
C ALA A 68 -13.79 1.24 4.80
N ALA A 69 -14.29 -0.01 4.79
CA ALA A 69 -14.51 -0.77 6.02
C ALA A 69 -13.19 -1.05 6.76
N TYR A 70 -12.14 -1.44 6.04
CA TYR A 70 -10.81 -1.63 6.62
C TYR A 70 -10.27 -0.33 7.24
N LEU A 71 -10.31 0.78 6.49
CA LEU A 71 -9.87 2.08 6.97
C LEU A 71 -10.65 2.55 8.20
N ALA A 72 -11.97 2.37 8.20
CA ALA A 72 -12.82 2.72 9.34
C ALA A 72 -12.43 1.93 10.59
N GLU A 73 -12.12 0.64 10.44
CA GLU A 73 -11.68 -0.20 11.55
C GLU A 73 -10.30 0.19 12.09
N VAL A 74 -9.32 0.46 11.22
CA VAL A 74 -7.99 0.94 11.65
C VAL A 74 -8.12 2.30 12.36
N ARG A 75 -8.90 3.22 11.80
CA ARG A 75 -9.16 4.54 12.40
C ARG A 75 -9.88 4.42 13.74
N ALA A 76 -10.83 3.49 13.88
CA ALA A 76 -11.46 3.22 15.17
C ALA A 76 -10.44 2.71 16.21
N ALA A 77 -9.56 1.78 15.83
CA ALA A 77 -8.48 1.31 16.70
C ALA A 77 -7.50 2.44 17.10
N LEU A 78 -7.20 3.34 16.16
CA LEU A 78 -6.37 4.52 16.39
C LEU A 78 -7.03 5.56 17.32
N ASN A 79 -8.35 5.71 17.30
CA ASN A 79 -9.06 6.70 18.11
C ASN A 79 -9.40 6.17 19.51
N GLN A 80 -9.45 4.85 19.68
CA GLN A 80 -9.65 4.24 20.99
C GLN A 80 -8.40 4.38 21.87
N ARG A 81 -8.63 4.57 23.18
CA ARG A 81 -7.57 4.56 24.20
C ARG A 81 -7.19 3.12 24.54
N MET A 82 -6.48 2.48 23.61
CA MET A 82 -5.91 1.15 23.81
C MET A 82 -4.48 1.25 24.34
N ARG A 83 -4.07 0.24 25.12
CA ARG A 83 -2.64 0.05 25.42
C ARG A 83 -1.90 -0.36 24.14
N PRO A 84 -0.60 -0.07 24.00
CA PRO A 84 0.17 -0.46 22.81
C PRO A 84 0.09 -1.96 22.48
N GLY A 85 0.12 -2.84 23.49
CA GLY A 85 -0.01 -4.29 23.29
C GLY A 85 -1.36 -4.73 22.73
N GLU A 86 -2.46 -4.11 23.19
CA GLU A 86 -3.81 -4.39 22.69
C GLU A 86 -3.96 -3.94 21.23
N LEU A 87 -3.41 -2.76 20.90
CA LEU A 87 -3.39 -2.26 19.53
C LEU A 87 -2.58 -3.18 18.61
N ARG A 88 -1.42 -3.67 19.06
CA ARG A 88 -0.63 -4.67 18.29
C ARG A 88 -1.44 -5.94 18.04
N ALA A 89 -2.08 -6.50 19.06
CA ALA A 89 -2.89 -7.71 18.92
C ALA A 89 -4.06 -7.51 17.94
N ARG A 90 -4.72 -6.35 18.00
CA ARG A 90 -5.79 -6.00 17.06
C ARG A 90 -5.28 -5.85 15.63
N LEU A 91 -4.14 -5.19 15.44
CA LEU A 91 -3.52 -5.03 14.11
C LEU A 91 -3.05 -6.36 13.52
N ALA A 92 -2.58 -7.29 14.35
CA ALA A 92 -2.20 -8.64 13.91
C ALA A 92 -3.40 -9.37 13.28
N GLY A 93 -4.59 -9.30 13.89
CA GLY A 93 -5.81 -9.89 13.31
C GLY A 93 -6.28 -9.20 12.02
N MET A 94 -5.90 -7.95 11.79
CA MET A 94 -6.23 -7.23 10.55
C MET A 94 -5.21 -7.47 9.43
N ARG A 95 -4.00 -7.93 9.76
CA ARG A 95 -2.87 -8.12 8.83
C ARG A 95 -3.19 -9.08 7.70
N GLU A 96 -3.85 -10.21 7.99
CA GLU A 96 -4.19 -11.25 7.00
C GLU A 96 -5.03 -10.68 5.84
N ARG A 97 -5.86 -9.67 6.10
CA ARG A 97 -6.68 -9.03 5.06
C ARG A 97 -5.85 -8.21 4.07
N LEU A 98 -4.65 -7.78 4.46
CA LEU A 98 -3.73 -7.04 3.59
C LEU A 98 -2.99 -7.95 2.60
N ASP A 99 -3.05 -9.27 2.76
CA ASP A 99 -2.51 -10.22 1.79
C ASP A 99 -3.37 -10.27 0.50
N ASP A 100 -4.60 -9.72 0.53
CA ASP A 100 -5.39 -9.46 -0.68
C ASP A 100 -4.84 -8.23 -1.41
N PRO A 101 -4.18 -8.41 -2.58
CA PRO A 101 -3.56 -7.30 -3.31
C PRO A 101 -4.58 -6.26 -3.78
N ASP A 102 -5.86 -6.63 -3.97
CA ASP A 102 -6.90 -5.69 -4.35
C ASP A 102 -7.20 -4.71 -3.20
N LEU A 103 -7.07 -5.14 -1.96
CA LEU A 103 -7.34 -4.30 -0.79
C LEU A 103 -6.27 -3.22 -0.60
N LEU A 104 -5.03 -3.49 -1.01
CA LEU A 104 -3.91 -2.56 -0.85
C LEU A 104 -4.05 -1.32 -1.72
N SER A 105 -4.12 -0.17 -1.06
CA SER A 105 -3.97 1.17 -1.65
C SER A 105 -2.97 1.97 -0.83
N THR A 106 -2.42 3.05 -1.39
CA THR A 106 -1.50 3.93 -0.67
C THR A 106 -2.12 4.47 0.62
N GLU A 107 -3.42 4.79 0.61
CA GLU A 107 -4.15 5.24 1.81
C GLU A 107 -4.27 4.14 2.87
N VAL A 108 -4.61 2.91 2.46
CA VAL A 108 -4.69 1.74 3.34
C VAL A 108 -3.33 1.46 3.98
N LEU A 109 -2.25 1.50 3.18
CA LEU A 109 -0.89 1.28 3.65
C LEU A 109 -0.48 2.36 4.66
N LEU A 110 -0.58 3.64 4.31
CA LEU A 110 -0.20 4.76 5.20
C LEU A 110 -1.01 4.77 6.50
N THR A 111 -2.32 4.52 6.43
CA THR A 111 -3.18 4.46 7.63
C THR A 111 -2.79 3.28 8.53
N THR A 112 -2.42 2.15 7.93
CA THR A 112 -1.94 0.98 8.69
C THR A 112 -0.58 1.26 9.33
N LEU A 113 0.36 1.90 8.61
CA LEU A 113 1.66 2.30 9.14
C LEU A 113 1.55 3.26 10.32
N LEU A 114 0.60 4.19 10.28
CA LEU A 114 0.26 5.06 11.41
C LEU A 114 -0.18 4.24 12.65
N ALA A 115 -0.98 3.20 12.45
CA ALA A 115 -1.42 2.33 13.52
C ALA A 115 -0.27 1.51 14.11
N TYR A 116 0.59 0.92 13.29
CA TYR A 116 1.80 0.25 13.76
C TYR A 116 2.74 1.19 14.52
N ARG A 117 2.90 2.44 14.04
CA ARG A 117 3.68 3.46 14.74
C ARG A 117 3.11 3.79 16.12
N LYS A 118 1.78 3.97 16.24
CA LYS A 118 1.12 4.17 17.55
C LYS A 118 1.32 2.96 18.46
N ALA A 119 1.30 1.76 17.90
CA ALA A 119 1.56 0.53 18.60
C ALA A 119 3.04 0.32 18.94
N GLN A 120 3.96 1.14 18.41
CA GLN A 120 5.42 0.96 18.47
C GLN A 120 5.88 -0.42 17.96
N ASP A 121 5.25 -0.94 16.91
CA ASP A 121 5.66 -2.17 16.26
C ASP A 121 6.42 -1.85 14.96
N TYR A 122 7.69 -1.47 15.13
CA TYR A 122 8.55 -1.06 14.03
C TYR A 122 8.97 -2.23 13.13
N SER A 123 9.10 -3.44 13.70
CA SER A 123 9.33 -4.65 12.92
C SER A 123 8.14 -4.93 11.99
N GLY A 124 6.91 -4.85 12.51
CA GLY A 124 5.70 -4.98 11.70
C GLY A 124 5.62 -3.96 10.57
N MET A 125 6.02 -2.70 10.81
CA MET A 125 6.11 -1.67 9.77
C MET A 125 7.10 -2.05 8.66
N VAL A 126 8.36 -2.38 9.02
CA VAL A 126 9.39 -2.75 8.05
C VAL A 126 8.95 -3.96 7.23
N THR A 127 8.48 -5.01 7.91
CA THR A 127 7.98 -6.22 7.25
C THR A 127 6.81 -5.91 6.34
N LEU A 128 5.87 -5.04 6.71
CA LEU A 128 4.76 -4.68 5.83
C LEU A 128 5.25 -3.99 4.55
N ILE A 129 6.15 -3.00 4.68
CA ILE A 129 6.66 -2.21 3.55
C ILE A 129 7.50 -3.07 2.59
N GLU A 130 8.28 -4.01 3.13
CA GLU A 130 9.11 -4.92 2.31
C GLU A 130 8.30 -5.98 1.56
N HIS A 131 7.11 -6.32 2.04
CA HIS A 131 6.23 -7.29 1.37
C HIS A 131 5.28 -6.65 0.35
N VAL A 132 4.99 -5.36 0.45
CA VAL A 132 4.16 -4.67 -0.56
C VAL A 132 4.98 -4.37 -1.81
N GLY A 133 4.31 -4.37 -2.97
CA GLY A 133 4.96 -4.10 -4.26
C GLY A 133 5.56 -2.69 -4.35
N GLU A 134 6.59 -2.54 -5.19
CA GLU A 134 7.33 -1.28 -5.42
C GLU A 134 6.42 -0.09 -5.74
N GLN A 135 5.27 -0.33 -6.38
CA GLN A 135 4.27 0.70 -6.71
C GLN A 135 3.78 1.51 -5.50
N TYR A 136 3.82 0.95 -4.29
CA TYR A 136 3.40 1.64 -3.06
C TYR A 136 4.59 2.28 -2.34
N ASN A 137 5.80 1.77 -2.57
CA ASN A 137 7.00 2.21 -1.87
C ASN A 137 7.49 3.56 -2.38
N SER A 138 7.20 3.95 -3.62
CA SER A 138 7.67 5.24 -4.16
C SER A 138 7.01 6.48 -3.55
N SER A 139 5.96 6.32 -2.73
CA SER A 139 5.33 7.48 -2.08
C SER A 139 6.23 8.05 -0.98
N GLU A 140 6.43 9.37 -0.99
CA GLU A 140 7.19 10.12 0.03
C GLU A 140 6.79 9.73 1.47
N GLY A 141 5.48 9.61 1.73
CA GLY A 141 4.97 9.22 3.04
C GLY A 141 5.34 7.79 3.44
N VAL A 142 5.36 6.86 2.48
CA VAL A 142 5.76 5.47 2.73
C VAL A 142 7.26 5.40 3.00
N GLN A 143 8.08 6.11 2.20
CA GLN A 143 9.53 6.20 2.42
C GLN A 143 9.86 6.83 3.78
N TYR A 144 9.16 7.88 4.18
CA TYR A 144 9.28 8.49 5.51
C TYR A 144 9.03 7.44 6.61
N TYR A 145 7.91 6.72 6.56
CA TYR A 145 7.58 5.73 7.59
C TYR A 145 8.54 4.54 7.55
N TYR A 146 9.08 4.20 6.40
CA TYR A 146 10.06 3.13 6.25
C TYR A 146 11.39 3.48 6.93
N ALA A 147 11.99 4.61 6.56
CA ALA A 147 13.20 5.11 7.21
C ALA A 147 12.99 5.33 8.71
N PHE A 148 11.84 5.87 9.12
CA PHE A 148 11.49 6.04 10.52
C PHE A 148 11.44 4.71 11.27
N ALA A 149 10.81 3.67 10.70
CA ALA A 149 10.70 2.36 11.33
C ALA A 149 12.06 1.67 11.46
N LEU A 150 12.87 1.69 10.39
CA LEU A 150 14.26 1.19 10.42
C LEU A 150 15.05 1.87 11.54
N ASN A 151 15.03 3.20 11.57
CA ASN A 151 15.73 3.99 12.57
C ASN A 151 15.31 3.63 14.01
N ARG A 152 14.01 3.41 14.25
CA ARG A 152 13.51 3.06 15.59
C ARG A 152 13.71 1.59 15.96
N ARG A 153 13.75 0.69 14.99
CA ARG A 153 13.98 -0.75 15.18
C ARG A 153 15.45 -1.04 15.52
N ASN A 154 16.38 -0.32 14.90
CA ASN A 154 17.81 -0.32 15.20
C ASN A 154 18.47 -1.73 15.25
N LEU A 155 18.09 -2.62 14.33
CA LEU A 155 18.85 -3.85 14.08
C LEU A 155 20.15 -3.52 13.31
N PRO A 156 21.16 -4.43 13.29
CA PRO A 156 22.39 -4.20 12.53
C PRO A 156 22.11 -3.81 11.08
N GLY A 157 22.62 -2.63 10.67
CA GLY A 157 22.42 -2.07 9.33
C GLY A 157 21.17 -1.19 9.17
N ASP A 158 20.23 -1.16 10.12
CA ASP A 158 18.99 -0.40 9.99
C ASP A 158 19.22 1.11 9.88
N ARG A 159 20.13 1.67 10.68
CA ARG A 159 20.42 3.12 10.65
C ARG A 159 21.00 3.54 9.31
N GLN A 160 21.94 2.77 8.78
CA GLN A 160 22.56 3.02 7.47
C GLN A 160 21.50 2.95 6.37
N ARG A 161 20.63 1.95 6.42
CA ARG A 161 19.53 1.80 5.47
C ARG A 161 18.49 2.93 5.63
N ALA A 162 18.20 3.36 6.84
CA ALA A 162 17.30 4.48 7.11
C ALA A 162 17.84 5.78 6.50
N LEU A 163 19.14 6.05 6.62
CA LEU A 163 19.79 7.18 5.95
C LEU A 163 19.65 7.08 4.43
N GLN A 164 20.01 5.94 3.84
CA GLN A 164 19.90 5.73 2.39
C GLN A 164 18.48 5.99 1.88
N VAL A 165 17.48 5.43 2.56
CA VAL A 165 16.07 5.60 2.21
C VAL A 165 15.63 7.05 2.34
N ALA A 166 15.92 7.71 3.46
CA ALA A 166 15.50 9.10 3.68
C ALA A 166 16.20 10.09 2.74
N SER A 167 17.49 9.88 2.46
CA SER A 167 18.25 10.68 1.50
C SER A 167 17.74 10.51 0.08
N ALA A 168 17.54 9.27 -0.38
CA ALA A 168 17.01 9.01 -1.72
C ALA A 168 15.59 9.57 -1.90
N ALA A 169 14.75 9.49 -0.87
CA ALA A 169 13.41 10.08 -0.91
C ALA A 169 13.43 11.62 -0.98
N LEU A 170 14.41 12.25 -0.32
CA LEU A 170 14.59 13.70 -0.37
C LEU A 170 15.15 14.15 -1.73
N GLU A 171 16.10 13.41 -2.30
CA GLU A 171 16.67 13.66 -3.63
C GLU A 171 15.63 13.50 -4.76
N ALA A 172 14.73 12.53 -4.61
CA ALA A 172 13.64 12.31 -5.57
C ALA A 172 12.50 13.34 -5.45
N ALA A 173 12.46 14.14 -4.39
CA ALA A 173 11.40 15.12 -4.19
C ALA A 173 11.70 16.41 -4.98
N ASP A 174 10.73 16.86 -5.78
CA ASP A 174 10.84 18.12 -6.56
C ASP A 174 10.99 19.38 -5.68
N ARG A 175 10.68 19.25 -4.38
CA ARG A 175 10.66 20.35 -3.41
C ARG A 175 11.21 19.86 -2.09
N PRO A 176 11.80 20.75 -1.27
CA PRO A 176 12.19 20.41 0.08
C PRO A 176 11.01 19.84 0.87
N VAL A 177 11.25 18.70 1.52
CA VAL A 177 10.25 18.00 2.35
C VAL A 177 10.66 18.16 3.83
N PRO A 178 10.05 19.08 4.60
CA PRO A 178 10.45 19.34 5.99
C PRO A 178 10.42 18.11 6.90
N SER A 179 9.47 17.19 6.67
CA SER A 179 9.35 15.96 7.45
C SER A 179 10.55 15.03 7.23
N LEU A 180 11.00 14.84 5.97
CA LEU A 180 12.19 14.04 5.64
C LEU A 180 13.48 14.71 6.13
N LEU A 181 13.60 16.04 6.00
CA LEU A 181 14.73 16.79 6.56
C LEU A 181 14.84 16.61 8.08
N ALA A 182 13.71 16.75 8.79
CA ALA A 182 13.67 16.52 10.23
C ALA A 182 13.97 15.05 10.61
N LEU A 183 13.57 14.10 9.76
CA LEU A 183 13.88 12.68 9.95
C LEU A 183 15.39 12.41 9.81
N LEU A 184 16.05 12.97 8.79
CA LEU A 184 17.50 12.88 8.63
C LEU A 184 18.23 13.44 9.86
N GLY A 185 17.84 14.63 10.33
CA GLY A 185 18.41 15.22 11.55
C GLY A 185 18.24 14.31 12.77
N ARG A 186 17.09 13.63 12.88
CA ARG A 186 16.84 12.63 13.93
C ARG A 186 17.70 11.38 13.79
N ILE A 187 17.87 10.84 12.58
CA ILE A 187 18.68 9.64 12.33
C ILE A 187 20.15 9.93 12.71
N TYR A 188 20.71 11.05 12.26
CA TYR A 188 22.08 11.46 12.62
C TYR A 188 22.26 11.70 14.12
N LYS A 189 21.27 12.31 14.78
CA LYS A 189 21.29 12.49 16.25
C LYS A 189 21.32 11.13 16.97
N ASP A 190 20.51 10.19 16.50
CA ASP A 190 20.46 8.90 17.12
C ASP A 190 21.75 8.09 16.84
N LEU A 191 22.38 8.23 15.67
CA LEU A 191 23.72 7.69 15.38
C LEU A 191 24.80 8.27 16.29
N PHE A 192 24.77 9.58 16.53
CA PHE A 192 25.65 10.23 17.49
C PHE A 192 25.49 9.61 18.89
N THR A 193 24.25 9.38 19.31
CA THR A 193 23.94 8.72 20.60
C THR A 193 24.46 7.29 20.64
N ASP A 194 24.30 6.54 19.54
CA ASP A 194 24.79 5.16 19.40
C ASP A 194 26.34 5.09 19.41
N SER A 195 27.04 6.21 19.22
CA SER A 195 28.52 6.34 19.29
C SER A 195 29.06 6.85 20.65
N ASP A 196 28.28 6.72 21.72
CA ASP A 196 28.59 7.28 23.05
C ASP A 196 28.90 8.79 23.01
N CYS A 197 28.23 9.52 22.10
CA CYS A 197 28.40 10.96 21.92
C CYS A 197 29.83 11.38 21.49
N GLN A 198 30.57 10.51 20.80
CA GLN A 198 31.94 10.79 20.38
C GLN A 198 32.04 11.32 18.94
N ASP A 199 31.14 10.90 18.06
CA ASP A 199 31.16 11.28 16.64
C ASP A 199 30.62 12.72 16.43
N LYS A 200 31.51 13.70 16.50
CA LYS A 200 31.16 15.12 16.31
C LYS A 200 30.67 15.44 14.89
N GLU A 201 31.02 14.63 13.90
CA GLU A 201 30.58 14.83 12.51
C GLU A 201 29.09 14.52 12.38
N THR A 202 28.64 13.39 12.92
CA THR A 202 27.20 13.05 12.96
C THR A 202 26.38 14.07 13.76
N LEU A 203 26.94 14.66 14.83
CA LEU A 203 26.30 15.76 15.54
C LEU A 203 26.17 17.01 14.66
N SER A 204 27.23 17.38 13.93
CA SER A 204 27.20 18.53 13.01
C SER A 204 26.15 18.34 11.91
N LEU A 205 26.10 17.15 11.32
CA LEU A 205 25.10 16.78 10.31
C LEU A 205 23.69 16.83 10.89
N SER A 206 23.47 16.31 12.10
CA SER A 206 22.17 16.38 12.78
C SER A 206 21.68 17.83 12.90
N LEU A 207 22.54 18.74 13.37
CA LEU A 207 22.21 20.16 13.52
C LEU A 207 21.93 20.81 12.15
N HIS A 208 22.75 20.51 11.15
CA HIS A 208 22.57 21.00 9.79
C HIS A 208 21.18 20.65 9.23
N TRP A 209 20.78 19.38 9.32
CA TRP A 209 19.46 18.94 8.86
C TRP A 209 18.29 19.54 9.66
N CYS A 210 18.45 19.69 10.98
CA CYS A 210 17.43 20.33 11.83
C CYS A 210 17.22 21.81 11.47
N VAL A 211 18.29 22.54 11.17
CA VAL A 211 18.21 23.94 10.73
C VAL A 211 17.51 24.03 9.37
N LEU A 212 17.89 23.21 8.41
CA LEU A 212 17.23 23.16 7.10
C LEU A 212 15.74 22.83 7.20
N ALA A 213 15.37 21.89 8.08
CA ALA A 213 13.97 21.52 8.30
C ALA A 213 13.12 22.65 8.89
N SER A 214 13.74 23.57 9.65
CA SER A 214 13.05 24.68 10.32
C SER A 214 12.75 25.86 9.39
N GLY A 215 13.30 25.86 8.16
CA GLY A 215 13.18 26.97 7.23
C GLY A 215 14.05 28.18 7.61
N PRO A 216 14.15 29.20 6.75
CA PRO A 216 14.83 30.44 7.09
C PRO A 216 14.12 31.11 8.29
N PRO A 217 14.86 31.76 9.19
CA PRO A 217 14.24 32.54 10.26
C PRO A 217 13.34 33.59 9.62
N ASN A 218 12.08 33.66 10.05
CA ASN A 218 11.19 34.75 9.68
C ASN A 218 11.86 36.05 10.12
N HIS A 219 12.29 36.87 9.16
CA HIS A 219 12.61 38.26 9.43
C HIS A 219 11.30 38.91 9.87
N LEU A 220 11.16 39.14 11.17
CA LEU A 220 10.17 40.05 11.72
C LEU A 220 10.66 41.45 11.35
N ASP A 221 10.13 41.98 10.24
CA ASP A 221 10.13 43.42 9.97
C ASP A 221 9.15 44.14 10.91
#